data_AF-A0A8C2QJ91-F1
#
_entry.id   AF-A0A8C2QJ91-F1
#
_cell.length_a   1.000
_cell.length_b   1.000
_cell.length_c   1.000
_cell.angle_alpha   90.00
_cell.angle_beta   90.00
_cell.angle_gamma   90.00
#
_symmetry.space_group_name_H-M   'P 1'
#
loop_
_entity.id
_entity.type
_entity.pdbx_description
1 polymer ?
#
loop_
_entity_poly.entity_id
_entity_poly.type
_entity_poly.pdbx_seq_one_letter_code
_entity_poly.pdbx_strand_id
1 'polypeptide(L)'
;MADSSRSSTRKGAVSTEQVIAGFNRLQQEQRGLVSKAAELEMELDEHSLVIDTLKEVDETRKKRTIKEVLPALEGNNEQIQKTIETLSQQLQAKGKDLNEFQEKHNIRLMGEDEKPAAKENSEGAGAESSSAAVLVS
;
A
#
# COMPACT_ATOMS: atom_id res chain seq x y z
N MET A 1 -20.27 58.85 3.66
CA MET A 1 -20.48 57.86 4.74
C MET A 1 -20.78 56.54 4.06
N ALA A 2 -19.77 55.72 3.77
CA ALA A 2 -19.17 54.72 4.66
C ALA A 2 -20.19 53.65 5.10
N ASP A 3 -20.14 52.46 4.52
CA ASP A 3 -19.63 51.28 5.23
C ASP A 3 -19.30 50.13 4.27
N SER A 4 -18.14 49.52 4.48
CA SER A 4 -17.63 48.33 3.80
C SER A 4 -18.00 47.10 4.60
N SER A 5 -18.67 46.12 4.01
CA SER A 5 -18.62 44.73 4.51
C SER A 5 -17.88 43.84 3.51
N ARG A 6 -16.58 43.81 3.76
CA ARG A 6 -15.55 42.93 3.21
C ARG A 6 -15.84 41.47 3.61
N SER A 7 -16.45 40.70 2.73
CA SER A 7 -16.44 39.22 2.81
C SER A 7 -15.15 38.69 2.18
N SER A 8 -14.06 38.82 2.93
CA SER A 8 -12.76 38.21 2.64
C SER A 8 -12.85 36.69 2.70
N THR A 9 -12.60 36.04 1.55
CA THR A 9 -11.81 34.80 1.39
C THR A 9 -11.83 33.77 2.54
N ARG A 10 -12.64 32.71 2.40
CA ARG A 10 -12.27 31.37 2.89
C ARG A 10 -11.71 30.55 1.72
N LYS A 11 -10.50 30.91 1.29
CA LYS A 11 -9.67 30.11 0.38
C LYS A 11 -8.70 29.34 1.28
N GLY A 12 -8.97 28.08 1.62
CA GLY A 12 -7.99 27.28 2.37
C GLY A 12 -8.47 26.13 3.26
N ALA A 13 -9.77 25.82 3.37
CA ALA A 13 -10.18 24.59 4.04
C ALA A 13 -10.26 23.46 2.99
N VAL A 14 -9.31 22.53 3.02
CA VAL A 14 -9.38 21.28 2.23
C VAL A 14 -10.65 20.54 2.65
N SER A 15 -11.51 20.17 1.70
CA SER A 15 -12.76 19.49 2.04
C SER A 15 -12.50 18.07 2.55
N THR A 16 -13.43 17.50 3.32
CA THR A 16 -13.32 16.12 3.81
C THR A 16 -13.14 15.13 2.67
N GLU A 17 -13.82 15.32 1.54
CA GLU A 17 -13.66 14.49 0.35
C GLU A 17 -12.25 14.61 -0.24
N GLN A 18 -11.66 15.81 -0.24
CA GLN A 18 -10.28 16.02 -0.71
C GLN A 18 -9.25 15.36 0.20
N VAL A 19 -9.49 15.38 1.52
CA VAL A 19 -8.65 14.67 2.50
C VAL A 19 -8.70 13.16 2.25
N ILE A 20 -9.90 12.58 2.14
CA ILE A 20 -10.08 11.15 1.90
C ILE A 20 -9.46 10.74 0.56
N ALA A 21 -9.68 11.52 -0.49
CA ALA A 21 -9.09 11.28 -1.81
C ALA A 21 -7.54 11.32 -1.76
N GLY A 22 -6.96 12.28 -1.04
CA GLY A 22 -5.52 12.37 -0.83
C GLY A 22 -4.94 11.16 -0.08
N PHE A 23 -5.62 10.74 1.00
CA PHE A 23 -5.21 9.57 1.77
C PHE A 23 -5.29 8.27 0.96
N ASN A 24 -6.38 8.06 0.22
CA ASN A 24 -6.54 6.91 -0.68
C ASN A 24 -5.46 6.86 -1.76
N ARG A 25 -5.09 8.03 -2.31
CA ARG A 25 -3.98 8.13 -3.26
C ARG A 25 -2.66 7.71 -2.62
N LEU A 26 -2.34 8.20 -1.42
CA LEU A 26 -1.12 7.81 -0.71
C LEU A 26 -1.08 6.30 -0.41
N GLN A 27 -2.21 5.70 -0.02
CA GLN A 27 -2.31 4.25 0.15
C GLN A 27 -2.08 3.49 -1.16
N GLN A 28 -2.66 3.97 -2.27
CA GLN A 28 -2.48 3.32 -3.57
C GLN A 28 -1.03 3.40 -4.04
N GLU A 29 -0.37 4.55 -3.84
CA GLU A 29 1.05 4.71 -4.11
C GLU A 29 1.90 3.75 -3.26
N GLN A 30 1.61 3.63 -1.95
CA GLN A 30 2.31 2.68 -1.07
C GLN A 30 2.13 1.22 -1.54
N ARG A 31 0.90 0.80 -1.87
CA ARG A 31 0.64 -0.56 -2.38
C ARG A 31 1.39 -0.83 -3.69
N GLY A 32 1.44 0.16 -4.58
CA GLY A 32 2.21 0.05 -5.83
C GLY A 32 3.70 -0.14 -5.59
N LEU A 33 4.29 0.59 -4.63
CA LEU A 33 5.69 0.42 -4.24
C LEU A 33 5.96 -0.96 -3.63
N VAL A 34 5.06 -1.47 -2.78
CA VAL A 34 5.17 -2.83 -2.21
C VAL A 34 5.16 -3.88 -3.32
N SER A 35 4.21 -3.80 -4.25
CA SER A 35 4.15 -4.74 -5.37
C SER A 35 5.39 -4.69 -6.25
N LYS A 36 5.95 -3.49 -6.50
CA LYS A 36 7.17 -3.38 -7.32
C LYS A 36 8.41 -3.90 -6.58
N ALA A 37 8.51 -3.68 -5.28
CA ALA A 37 9.60 -4.23 -4.48
C ALA A 37 9.58 -5.77 -4.51
N ALA A 38 8.42 -6.38 -4.29
CA ALA A 38 8.28 -7.84 -4.34
C ALA A 38 8.62 -8.44 -5.72
N GLU A 39 8.23 -7.77 -6.81
CA GLU A 39 8.60 -8.19 -8.17
C GLU A 39 10.14 -8.18 -8.36
N LEU A 40 10.80 -7.10 -7.94
CA LEU A 40 12.26 -6.98 -8.06
C LEU A 40 13.01 -7.95 -7.14
N GLU A 41 12.48 -8.25 -5.95
CA GLU A 41 13.04 -9.26 -5.04
C GLU A 41 13.03 -10.65 -5.71
N MET A 42 11.94 -11.01 -6.40
CA MET A 42 11.88 -12.26 -7.17
C MET A 42 12.89 -12.28 -8.34
N GLU A 43 13.02 -11.17 -9.08
CA GLU A 43 14.02 -11.05 -10.15
C GLU A 43 15.45 -11.18 -9.59
N LEU A 44 15.72 -10.58 -8.42
CA LEU A 44 17.02 -10.66 -7.75
C LEU A 44 17.37 -12.10 -7.37
N ASP A 45 16.42 -12.84 -6.82
CA ASP A 45 16.59 -14.25 -6.45
C ASP A 45 16.88 -15.12 -7.68
N GLU A 46 16.14 -14.89 -8.78
CA GLU A 46 16.37 -15.60 -10.04
C GLU A 46 17.75 -15.28 -10.62
N HIS A 47 18.13 -14.00 -10.67
CA HIS A 47 19.46 -13.59 -11.12
C HIS A 47 20.58 -14.22 -10.28
N SER A 48 20.40 -14.28 -8.96
CA SER A 48 21.36 -14.89 -8.03
C SER A 48 21.52 -16.39 -8.31
N LEU A 49 20.41 -17.12 -8.49
CA LEU A 49 20.44 -18.53 -8.86
C LEU A 49 21.14 -18.78 -10.21
N VAL A 50 20.88 -17.94 -11.21
CA VAL A 50 21.54 -18.06 -12.52
C VAL A 50 23.05 -17.81 -12.40
N ILE A 51 23.47 -16.84 -11.60
CA ILE A 51 24.90 -16.56 -11.36
C ILE A 51 25.56 -17.75 -10.67
N ASP A 52 24.95 -18.30 -9.62
CA ASP A 52 25.48 -19.42 -8.86
C ASP A 52 25.63 -20.68 -9.74
N THR A 53 24.58 -21.02 -10.49
CA THR A 53 24.62 -22.16 -11.41
C THR A 53 25.65 -21.97 -12.53
N LEU A 54 25.87 -20.76 -13.03
CA LEU A 54 26.90 -20.48 -14.03
C LEU A 54 28.32 -20.58 -13.46
N LYS A 55 28.51 -20.28 -12.17
CA LYS A 55 29.80 -20.42 -11.47
C LYS A 55 30.15 -21.89 -11.20
N GLU A 56 29.16 -22.75 -10.99
CA GLU A 56 29.34 -24.19 -10.76
C GLU A 56 29.61 -25.01 -12.03
N VAL A 57 29.21 -24.53 -13.21
CA VAL A 57 29.38 -25.28 -14.47
C VAL A 57 30.83 -25.25 -14.95
N ASP A 58 31.41 -26.44 -15.10
CA ASP A 58 32.79 -26.69 -15.53
C ASP A 58 33.23 -25.83 -16.74
N GLU A 59 34.29 -25.06 -16.50
CA GLU A 59 34.74 -23.96 -17.35
C GLU A 59 35.22 -24.41 -18.75
N THR A 60 35.57 -25.68 -18.92
CA THR A 60 36.28 -26.20 -20.10
C THR A 60 35.46 -26.16 -21.39
N ARG A 61 34.12 -26.20 -21.33
CA ARG A 61 33.24 -26.10 -22.52
C ARG A 61 32.54 -24.74 -22.71
N LYS A 62 32.51 -23.88 -21.69
CA LYS A 62 31.75 -22.60 -21.71
C LYS A 62 32.60 -21.34 -21.47
N LYS A 63 33.93 -21.46 -21.40
CA LYS A 63 34.89 -20.38 -21.04
C LYS A 63 34.76 -19.04 -21.79
N ARG A 64 34.18 -19.02 -23.00
CA ARG A 64 33.97 -17.78 -23.77
C ARG A 64 32.67 -17.10 -23.39
N THR A 65 31.55 -17.82 -23.45
CA THR A 65 30.22 -17.26 -23.17
C THR A 65 30.04 -16.86 -21.72
N ILE A 66 30.60 -17.62 -20.76
CA ILE A 66 30.51 -17.25 -19.33
C ILE A 66 31.27 -15.95 -19.06
N LYS A 67 32.45 -15.76 -19.66
CA LYS A 67 33.24 -14.53 -19.47
C LYS A 67 32.58 -13.27 -20.04
N GLU A 68 31.73 -13.43 -21.04
CA GLU A 68 31.01 -12.32 -21.66
C GLU A 68 29.70 -11.99 -20.94
N VAL A 69 29.01 -13.01 -20.40
CA VAL A 69 27.66 -12.85 -19.84
C VAL A 69 27.65 -12.65 -18.32
N LEU A 70 28.59 -13.27 -17.58
CA LEU A 70 28.61 -13.19 -16.12
C LEU A 70 28.76 -11.76 -15.60
N PRO A 71 29.63 -10.89 -16.16
CA PRO A 71 29.74 -9.50 -15.69
C PRO A 71 28.45 -8.70 -15.88
N ALA A 72 27.68 -8.98 -16.94
CA ALA A 72 26.40 -8.32 -17.18
C ALA A 72 25.34 -8.79 -16.19
N LEU A 73 25.32 -10.08 -15.86
CA LEU A 73 24.40 -10.63 -14.84
C LEU A 73 24.71 -10.08 -13.44
N GLU A 74 25.99 -10.01 -13.06
CA GLU A 74 26.41 -9.43 -11.78
C GLU A 74 26.08 -7.94 -11.71
N GLY A 75 26.35 -7.17 -12.77
CA GLY A 75 26.00 -5.75 -12.83
C GLY A 75 24.49 -5.48 -12.76
N ASN A 76 23.68 -6.32 -13.44
CA ASN A 76 22.23 -6.21 -13.37
C ASN A 76 21.70 -6.57 -11.97
N ASN A 77 22.23 -7.62 -11.34
CA ASN A 77 21.88 -8.03 -9.98
C ASN A 77 22.16 -6.89 -8.97
N GLU A 78 23.34 -6.27 -9.03
CA GLU A 78 23.66 -5.11 -8.19
C GLU A 78 22.71 -3.92 -8.42
N GLN A 79 22.30 -3.68 -9.66
CA GLN A 79 21.38 -2.59 -9.99
C GLN A 79 19.97 -2.87 -9.47
N ILE A 80 19.50 -4.12 -9.55
CA ILE A 80 18.23 -4.55 -8.96
C ILE A 80 18.27 -4.34 -7.44
N GLN A 81 19.35 -4.77 -6.78
CA GLN A 81 19.53 -4.60 -5.34
C GLN A 81 19.46 -3.13 -4.91
N LYS A 82 20.17 -2.23 -5.59
CA LYS A 82 20.11 -0.78 -5.33
C LYS A 82 18.71 -0.19 -5.54
N THR A 83 17.98 -0.72 -6.51
CA THR A 83 16.61 -0.29 -6.80
C THR A 83 15.66 -0.73 -5.68
N ILE A 84 15.78 -1.96 -5.18
CA ILE A 84 15.03 -2.46 -4.03
C ILE A 84 15.31 -1.61 -2.78
N GLU A 85 16.58 -1.29 -2.50
CA GLU A 85 16.95 -0.41 -1.38
C GLU A 85 16.28 0.97 -1.49
N THR A 86 16.26 1.54 -2.70
CA THR A 86 15.60 2.83 -2.98
C THR A 86 14.08 2.73 -2.75
N LEU A 87 13.43 1.66 -3.23
CA LEU A 87 12.00 1.42 -3.01
C LEU A 87 11.68 1.23 -1.53
N SER A 88 12.54 0.56 -0.77
CA SER A 88 12.40 0.39 0.68
C SER A 88 12.44 1.74 1.42
N GLN A 89 13.37 2.62 1.05
CA GLN A 89 13.43 3.98 1.59
C GLN A 89 12.17 4.79 1.24
N GLN A 90 11.67 4.67 0.01
CA GLN A 90 10.42 5.32 -0.42
C GLN A 90 9.21 4.79 0.35
N LEU A 91 9.14 3.48 0.61
CA LEU A 91 8.09 2.87 1.41
C LEU A 91 8.09 3.38 2.85
N GLN A 92 9.28 3.50 3.46
CA GLN A 92 9.40 4.09 4.81
C GLN A 92 8.98 5.56 4.84
N ALA A 93 9.39 6.35 3.85
CA ALA A 93 8.97 7.74 3.73
C ALA A 93 7.45 7.87 3.57
N LYS A 94 6.84 7.07 2.67
CA LYS A 94 5.39 7.05 2.46
C LYS A 94 4.61 6.56 3.68
N GLY A 95 5.16 5.61 4.44
CA GLY A 95 4.57 5.17 5.70
C GLY A 95 4.52 6.30 6.72
N LYS A 96 5.58 7.11 6.82
CA LYS A 96 5.58 8.32 7.67
C LYS A 96 4.59 9.35 7.17
N ASP A 97 4.55 9.63 5.86
CA ASP A 97 3.60 10.56 5.27
C ASP A 97 2.14 10.15 5.55
N LEU A 98 1.82 8.85 5.47
CA LEU A 98 0.49 8.32 5.77
C LEU A 98 0.10 8.54 7.24
N ASN A 99 1.01 8.25 8.17
CA ASN A 99 0.78 8.46 9.59
C ASN A 99 0.58 9.96 9.89
N GLU A 100 1.46 10.82 9.37
CA GLU A 100 1.33 12.26 9.53
C GLU A 100 0.04 12.81 8.92
N PHE A 101 -0.38 12.30 7.76
CA PHE A 101 -1.61 12.71 7.09
C PHE A 101 -2.84 12.28 7.90
N GLN A 102 -2.80 11.08 8.48
CA GLN A 102 -3.85 10.58 9.35
C GLN A 102 -3.99 11.44 10.62
N GLU A 103 -2.88 11.78 11.27
CA GLU A 103 -2.85 12.63 12.47
C GLU A 103 -3.33 14.06 12.17
N LYS A 104 -2.81 14.69 11.10
CA LYS A 104 -3.14 16.07 10.73
C LYS A 104 -4.62 16.26 10.38
N HIS A 105 -5.24 15.25 9.80
CA HIS A 105 -6.62 15.32 9.34
C HIS A 105 -7.61 14.51 10.18
N ASN A 106 -7.13 13.91 11.28
CA ASN A 106 -7.92 13.08 12.19
C ASN A 106 -8.75 12.01 11.45
N ILE A 107 -8.14 11.41 10.41
CA ILE A 107 -8.80 10.41 9.56
C ILE A 107 -9.06 9.17 10.42
N ARG A 108 -10.33 8.98 10.76
CA ARG A 108 -10.78 7.72 11.37
C ARG A 108 -10.76 6.67 10.28
N LEU A 109 -9.99 5.61 10.50
CA LEU A 109 -10.05 4.43 9.65
C LEU A 109 -11.49 3.91 9.77
N MET A 110 -12.26 4.07 8.69
CA MET A 110 -13.66 3.62 8.62
C MET A 110 -13.65 2.09 8.76
N GLY A 111 -13.74 1.61 10.00
CA GLY A 111 -13.52 0.21 10.37
C GLY A 111 -13.44 -0.05 11.88
N GLU A 112 -13.14 0.96 12.71
CA GLU A 112 -13.08 0.80 14.18
C GLU A 112 -14.30 1.36 14.96
N ASP A 113 -15.20 2.08 14.29
CA ASP A 113 -16.43 2.65 14.90
C ASP A 113 -17.71 1.82 14.61
N GLU A 114 -17.61 0.57 14.15
CA GLU A 114 -18.73 -0.39 14.19
C GLU A 114 -18.63 -1.32 15.40
N LYS A 115 -18.48 -0.74 16.59
CA LYS A 115 -19.04 -1.39 17.78
C LYS A 115 -20.49 -0.92 17.85
N PRO A 116 -21.49 -1.78 17.56
CA PRO A 116 -22.88 -1.35 17.61
C PRO A 116 -23.14 -0.92 19.06
N ALA A 117 -23.36 0.39 19.25
CA ALA A 117 -23.87 0.90 20.50
C ALA A 117 -25.16 0.13 20.80
N ALA A 118 -25.09 -0.73 21.82
CA ALA A 118 -26.23 -1.46 22.33
C ALA A 118 -27.36 -0.45 22.58
N LYS A 119 -28.42 -0.54 21.78
CA LYS A 119 -29.68 0.10 22.09
C LYS A 119 -30.31 -0.69 23.24
N GLU A 120 -29.89 -0.39 24.47
CA GLU A 120 -30.77 -0.60 25.62
C GLU A 120 -31.71 0.60 25.70
N ASN A 121 -32.91 0.43 25.17
CA ASN A 121 -34.06 1.05 25.80
C ASN A 121 -35.25 0.10 25.76
N SER A 122 -35.89 0.01 26.92
CA SER A 122 -36.90 -0.96 27.33
C SER A 122 -38.23 -0.82 26.58
N GLU A 123 -38.89 -1.97 26.44
CA GLU A 123 -40.35 -2.23 26.48
C GLU A 123 -41.29 -1.64 25.42
N GLY A 124 -42.02 -2.57 24.78
CA GLY A 124 -43.27 -2.29 24.07
C GLY A 124 -43.79 -3.53 23.35
N ALA A 125 -44.65 -4.30 24.03
CA ALA A 125 -45.25 -5.55 23.59
C ALA A 125 -45.96 -5.51 22.22
N GLY A 126 -45.94 -6.65 21.52
CA GLY A 126 -46.78 -6.89 20.34
C GLY A 126 -46.42 -8.22 19.68
N ALA A 127 -47.04 -9.31 20.16
CA ALA A 127 -47.09 -10.57 19.45
C ALA A 127 -47.64 -10.35 18.04
N GLU A 128 -47.18 -11.12 17.06
CA GLU A 128 -48.03 -11.94 16.17
C GLU A 128 -47.13 -12.83 15.28
N SER A 129 -47.51 -14.10 15.29
CA SER A 129 -46.99 -15.25 14.56
C SER A 129 -46.94 -15.04 13.04
N SER A 130 -45.89 -15.54 12.36
CA SER A 130 -46.07 -16.51 11.24
C SER A 130 -44.73 -16.91 10.57
N SER A 131 -44.41 -18.21 10.70
CA SER A 131 -43.84 -19.08 9.66
C SER A 131 -42.37 -18.92 9.22
N ALA A 132 -41.46 -19.53 9.99
CA ALA A 132 -40.19 -20.05 9.48
C ALA A 132 -40.29 -21.58 9.35
N ALA A 133 -40.48 -22.07 8.12
CA ALA A 133 -40.36 -23.49 7.80
C ALA A 133 -38.95 -23.77 7.26
N VAL A 134 -38.15 -24.40 8.11
CA VAL A 134 -36.89 -25.08 7.79
C VAL A 134 -37.24 -26.44 7.20
N LEU A 135 -36.75 -26.80 6.02
CA LEU A 135 -36.57 -28.22 5.67
C LEU A 135 -35.29 -28.44 4.86
N VAL A 136 -34.44 -29.27 5.46
CA VAL A 136 -33.26 -29.93 4.92
C VAL A 136 -33.71 -31.19 4.17
N SER A 137 -33.12 -31.47 3.00
CA SER A 137 -32.87 -32.81 2.44
C SER A 137 -31.94 -32.64 1.24
#